data_AF-A0A7Y0N3T7-F1
#
_entry.id   AF-A0A7Y0N3T7-F1
#
_cell.length_a   1.000
_cell.length_b   1.000
_cell.length_c   1.000
_cell.angle_alpha   90.00
_cell.angle_beta   90.00
_cell.angle_gamma   90.00
#
_symmetry.space_group_name_H-M   'P 1'
#
loop_
_entity.id
_entity.type
_entity.pdbx_description
1 polymer ?
#
loop_
_entity_poly.entity_id
_entity_poly.type
_entity_poly.pdbx_seq_one_letter_code
_entity_poly.pdbx_strand_id
1 'polypeptide(L)' 'MNRLNQYWRVLATGFCFSVFGLGGLALSFIVIPTIRIFVSDQTEREYKVQGAIQYSFNTFCKLMKFSGAID' A
#
# COMPACT_ATOMS: atom_id res chain seq x y z
N MET A 1 5.32 32.81 7.03
CA MET A 1 5.52 31.42 7.50
C MET A 1 4.79 30.45 6.56
N ASN A 2 5.40 30.30 5.39
CA ASN A 2 5.29 29.34 4.29
C ASN A 2 4.08 28.38 4.24
N ARG A 3 3.08 28.75 3.42
CA ARG A 3 1.98 27.90 2.92
C ARG A 3 2.43 26.51 2.44
N LEU A 4 3.68 26.40 2.00
CA LEU A 4 4.35 25.16 1.61
C LEU A 4 4.22 24.04 2.67
N ASN A 5 4.33 24.35 3.95
CA ASN A 5 4.22 23.33 5.01
C ASN A 5 2.79 22.78 5.15
N GLN A 6 1.80 23.62 4.89
CA GLN A 6 0.38 23.24 4.96
C GLN A 6 -0.01 22.38 3.76
N TYR A 7 0.44 22.74 2.55
CA TYR A 7 0.27 21.93 1.35
C TYR A 7 1.04 20.62 1.42
N TRP A 8 2.25 20.61 1.99
CA TRP A 8 3.03 19.41 2.20
C TRP A 8 2.31 18.40 3.10
N ARG A 9 1.70 18.88 4.19
CA ARG A 9 0.95 18.01 5.10
C ARG A 9 -0.31 17.43 4.44
N VAL A 10 -1.00 18.21 3.61
CA VAL A 10 -2.17 17.73 2.85
C VAL A 10 -1.76 16.74 1.77
N LEU A 11 -0.65 17.01 1.05
CA LEU A 11 -0.09 16.09 0.07
C LEU A 11 0.37 14.79 0.73
N ALA A 12 1.08 14.85 1.86
CA ALA A 12 1.51 13.67 2.61
C ALA A 12 0.33 12.79 3.02
N THR A 13 -0.73 13.39 3.58
CA THR A 13 -1.93 12.64 3.99
C THR A 13 -2.69 12.12 2.77
N GLY A 14 -2.89 12.94 1.73
CA GLY A 14 -3.57 12.53 0.51
C GLY A 14 -2.85 11.40 -0.20
N PHE A 15 -1.53 11.49 -0.28
CA PHE A 15 -0.67 10.46 -0.83
C PHE A 15 -0.72 9.16 -0.03
N CYS A 16 -0.66 9.27 1.30
CA CYS A 16 -0.84 8.14 2.21
C CYS A 16 -2.18 7.43 1.96
N PHE A 17 -3.28 8.19 1.85
CA PHE A 17 -4.60 7.65 1.54
C PHE A 17 -4.67 7.03 0.14
N SER A 18 -4.10 7.68 -0.87
CA SER A 18 -4.05 7.16 -2.23
C SER A 18 -3.26 5.87 -2.29
N VAL A 19 -2.05 5.79 -1.73
CA VAL A 19 -1.23 4.58 -1.77
C VAL A 19 -1.90 3.44 -0.99
N PHE A 20 -2.49 3.74 0.17
CA PHE A 20 -3.20 2.72 0.96
C PHE A 20 -4.44 2.21 0.21
N GLY A 21 -5.27 3.13 -0.30
CA GLY A 21 -6.48 2.79 -1.05
C GLY A 21 -6.17 2.04 -2.35
N LEU A 22 -5.21 2.53 -3.13
CA LEU A 22 -4.85 1.98 -4.44
C LEU A 22 -4.07 0.66 -4.28
N GLY A 23 -3.22 0.54 -3.26
CA GLY A 23 -2.56 -0.71 -2.88
C GLY A 23 -3.55 -1.77 -2.39
N GLY A 24 -4.49 -1.39 -1.53
CA GLY A 24 -5.58 -2.28 -1.08
C GLY A 24 -6.51 -2.71 -2.23
N LEU A 25 -6.83 -1.79 -3.14
CA LEU A 25 -7.64 -2.09 -4.32
C LEU A 25 -6.91 -3.07 -5.25
N ALA A 26 -5.63 -2.81 -5.55
CA ALA A 26 -4.80 -3.71 -6.35
C ALA A 26 -4.65 -5.09 -5.69
N LEU A 27 -4.46 -5.14 -4.38
CA LEU A 27 -4.45 -6.39 -3.63
C LEU A 27 -5.76 -7.16 -3.80
N SER A 28 -6.90 -6.49 -3.62
CA SER A 28 -8.21 -7.13 -3.67
C SER A 28 -8.63 -7.55 -5.08
N PHE A 29 -8.33 -6.73 -6.10
CA PHE A 29 -8.76 -6.95 -7.48
C PHE A 29 -7.76 -7.71 -8.35
N ILE A 30 -6.47 -7.68 -8.02
CA ILE A 30 -5.42 -8.33 -8.81
C ILE A 30 -4.83 -9.49 -8.01
N VAL A 31 -4.36 -9.24 -6.78
CA VAL A 31 -3.60 -10.23 -6.02
C VAL A 31 -4.48 -11.37 -5.50
N ILE A 32 -5.59 -11.07 -4.82
CA ILE A 32 -6.52 -12.10 -4.31
C ILE A 32 -7.05 -13.02 -5.44
N PRO A 33 -7.58 -12.51 -6.57
CA PRO A 33 -8.01 -13.39 -7.65
C PRO A 33 -6.86 -14.16 -8.31
N THR A 34 -5.69 -13.54 -8.48
CA THR A 34 -4.49 -14.24 -9.00
C THR A 34 -4.11 -15.41 -8.09
N ILE A 35 -4.03 -15.19 -6.78
CA ILE A 35 -3.70 -16.25 -5.82
C ILE A 35 -4.81 -17.31 -5.82
N ARG A 36 -6.09 -16.93 -5.92
CA ARG A 36 -7.22 -17.88 -5.96
C ARG A 36 -7.21 -18.78 -7.20
N ILE A 37 -6.70 -18.30 -8.33
CA ILE A 37 -6.57 -19.09 -9.55
C ILE A 37 -5.34 -20.02 -9.48
N PHE A 38 -4.22 -19.53 -8.95
CA PHE A 38 -2.96 -20.28 -8.92
C PHE A 38 -2.81 -21.24 -7.75
N VAL A 39 -3.53 -21.03 -6.65
CA VAL A 39 -3.37 -21.80 -5.41
C VAL A 39 -4.71 -22.39 -4.99
N SER A 40 -4.80 -23.71 -5.11
CA SER A 40 -5.95 -24.49 -4.68
C SER A 40 -5.96 -24.75 -3.17
N ASP A 41 -4.78 -24.72 -2.53
CA ASP A 41 -4.62 -25.00 -1.10
C ASP A 41 -4.88 -23.75 -0.25
N GLN A 42 -5.78 -23.85 0.74
CA GLN A 42 -6.17 -22.69 1.53
C GLN A 42 -5.01 -22.10 2.33
N THR A 43 -4.12 -22.94 2.88
CA THR A 43 -3.02 -22.49 3.74
C THR A 43 -1.98 -21.70 2.96
N GLU A 44 -1.57 -22.19 1.78
CA GLU A 44 -0.67 -21.43 0.91
C GLU A 44 -1.29 -20.11 0.42
N ARG A 45 -2.61 -20.10 0.23
CA ARG A 45 -3.35 -18.89 -0.15
C ARG A 45 -3.18 -17.79 0.90
N GLU A 46 -3.34 -18.15 2.17
CA GLU A 46 -3.21 -17.20 3.27
C GLU A 46 -1.79 -16.64 3.39
N TYR A 47 -0.77 -17.50 3.26
CA TYR A 47 0.62 -17.07 3.27
C TYR A 47 0.94 -16.09 2.13
N LYS A 48 0.46 -16.35 0.91
CA LYS A 48 0.68 -15.45 -0.23
C LYS A 48 -0.08 -14.12 -0.07
N VAL A 49 -1.32 -14.16 0.45
CA VAL A 49 -2.08 -12.95 0.73
C VAL A 49 -1.39 -12.10 1.80
N GLN A 50 -0.95 -12.72 2.91
CA GLN A 50 -0.18 -12.02 3.95
C GLN A 50 1.12 -11.43 3.40
N GLY A 51 1.88 -12.19 2.59
CA GLY A 51 3.10 -11.70 1.97
C GLY A 51 2.86 -10.50 1.05
N ALA A 52 1.77 -10.52 0.28
CA ALA A 52 1.41 -9.40 -0.59
C ALA A 52 0.95 -8.15 0.19
N ILE A 53 0.21 -8.33 1.28
CA ILE A 53 -0.13 -7.24 2.21
C ILE A 53 1.16 -6.65 2.79
N GLN A 54 2.08 -7.49 3.23
CA GLN A 54 3.36 -7.07 3.81
C GLN A 54 4.23 -6.33 2.80
N TYR A 55 4.29 -6.79 1.56
CA TYR A 55 5.00 -6.09 0.47
C TYR A 55 4.37 -4.73 0.15
N SER A 56 3.04 -4.66 0.14
CA SER A 56 2.31 -3.41 -0.08
C SER A 56 2.55 -2.42 1.06
N PHE A 57 2.55 -2.89 2.31
CA PHE A 57 2.89 -2.08 3.48
C PHE A 57 4.34 -1.59 3.43
N ASN A 58 5.27 -2.44 3.00
CA ASN A 58 6.68 -2.06 2.86
C ASN A 58 6.89 -1.01 1.75
N THR A 59 6.18 -1.16 0.64
CA THR A 59 6.17 -0.18 -0.46
C THR A 59 5.57 1.14 0.00
N PHE A 60 4.49 1.09 0.77
CA PHE A 60 3.88 2.24 1.42
C PHE A 60 4.85 2.94 2.38
N CYS A 61 5.56 2.22 3.25
CA CYS A 61 6.59 2.79 4.12
C CYS A 61 7.73 3.44 3.32
N LYS A 62 8.18 2.83 2.22
CA LYS A 62 9.17 3.42 1.31
C LYS A 62 8.65 4.70 0.66
N LEU A 63 7.38 4.71 0.24
CA LEU A 63 6.71 5.88 -0.32
C LEU A 63 6.54 6.99 0.71
N MET A 64 6.18 6.69 1.96
CA MET A 64 6.13 7.70 3.04
C MET A 64 7.51 8.31 3.31
N LYS A 65 8.56 7.49 3.33
CA LYS A 65 9.96 7.98 3.41
C LYS A 65 10.32 8.86 2.22
N PHE A 66 9.98 8.44 1.00
CA PHE A 66 10.31 9.17 -0.22
C PHE A 66 9.51 10.46 -0.38
N SER A 67 8.26 10.47 0.08
CA SER A 67 7.38 11.64 0.07
C SER A 67 7.84 12.73 1.06
N GLY A 68 8.89 12.51 1.85
CA GLY A 68 9.42 13.47 2.82
C GLY A 68 8.37 13.92 3.86
N ALA A 69 7.35 13.09 4.10
CA ALA A 69 6.41 13.27 5.19
C ALA A 69 7.07 12.99 6.56
N ILE A 70 8.20 12.30 6.52
CA ILE A 70 9.10 12.06 7.65
C ILE A 70 10.44 12.66 7.23
N ASP A 71 10.75 13.83 7.78
CA ASP A 71 12.12 14.26 8.09
C ASP A 71 12.39 13.84 9.54
#